data_AF-A0AAV0RZB9-F1
#
_entry.id   AF-A0AAV0RZB9-F1
#
_cell.length_a   1.000
_cell.length_b   1.000
_cell.length_c   1.000
_cell.angle_alpha   90.00
_cell.angle_beta   90.00
_cell.angle_gamma   90.00
#
_symmetry.space_group_name_H-M   'P 1'
#
loop_
_entity.id
_entity.type
_entity.pdbx_description
1 polymer ?
#
loop_
_entity_poly.entity_id
_entity_poly.type
_entity_poly.pdbx_seq_one_letter_code
_entity_poly.pdbx_strand_id
1 'polypeptide(L)'
;MAAEFGVQMAAQLHFTDMVLESDCLTLIQKLHNPARQQDELGVLGRSIRRLLQETGRGEWKHICREANEAAHVMAHAYTGWNERVVWVDRPPNFLLDQLLQDNVTTSLD
;
A
#
# COMPACT_ATOMS: atom_id res chain seq x y z
N MET A 1 1.97 -3.05 -8.87
CA MET A 1 0.50 -3.18 -9.01
C MET A 1 -0.21 -2.98 -7.67
N ALA A 2 0.07 -3.75 -6.61
CA ALA A 2 -0.59 -3.59 -5.31
C ALA A 2 -0.50 -2.16 -4.73
N ALA A 3 0.70 -1.56 -4.70
CA ALA A 3 0.91 -0.20 -4.21
C ALA A 3 0.11 0.86 -4.99
N GLU A 4 0.05 0.76 -6.32
CA GLU A 4 -0.72 1.69 -7.15
C GLU A 4 -2.22 1.58 -6.89
N PHE A 5 -2.74 0.35 -6.82
CA PHE A 5 -4.14 0.12 -6.49
C PHE A 5 -4.49 0.68 -5.10
N GLY A 6 -3.63 0.47 -4.10
CA GLY A 6 -3.81 1.01 -2.75
C GLY A 6 -3.93 2.53 -2.74
N VAL A 7 -3.03 3.23 -3.44
CA VAL A 7 -3.07 4.70 -3.54
C VAL A 7 -4.31 5.18 -4.32
N GLN A 8 -4.68 4.50 -5.42
CA GLN A 8 -5.90 4.84 -6.18
C GLN A 8 -7.16 4.70 -5.31
N MET A 9 -7.26 3.61 -4.54
CA MET A 9 -8.38 3.38 -3.63
C MET A 9 -8.43 4.43 -2.52
N ALA A 10 -7.30 4.75 -1.91
CA ALA A 10 -7.25 5.77 -0.86
C ALA A 10 -7.64 7.17 -1.39
N ALA A 11 -7.20 7.52 -2.61
CA ALA A 11 -7.63 8.75 -3.27
C ALA A 11 -9.15 8.76 -3.58
N GLN A 12 -9.72 7.62 -4.01
CA GLN A 12 -11.17 7.48 -4.24
C GLN A 12 -11.98 7.63 -2.95
N LEU A 13 -11.40 7.24 -1.80
CA LEU A 13 -11.96 7.44 -0.47
C LEU A 13 -11.71 8.85 0.09
N HIS A 14 -11.16 9.76 -0.72
CA HIS A 14 -10.87 11.15 -0.37
C HIS A 14 -9.84 11.34 0.75
N PHE A 15 -8.92 10.39 0.96
CA PHE A 15 -7.77 10.63 1.83
C PHE A 15 -6.80 11.64 1.18
N THR A 16 -6.37 12.64 1.95
CA THR A 16 -5.52 13.74 1.46
C THR A 16 -4.11 13.75 2.06
N ASP A 17 -3.90 13.01 3.15
CA ASP A 17 -2.60 12.79 3.79
C ASP A 17 -2.30 11.29 3.74
N MET A 18 -1.39 10.90 2.84
CA MET A 18 -1.10 9.50 2.51
C MET A 18 0.37 9.18 2.68
N VAL A 19 0.64 8.08 3.36
CA VAL A 19 1.96 7.46 3.46
C VAL A 19 1.90 6.10 2.77
N LEU A 20 2.69 5.92 1.72
CA LEU A 20 2.87 4.62 1.07
C LEU A 20 4.05 3.88 1.71
N GLU A 21 3.75 2.76 2.36
CA GLU A 21 4.76 1.85 2.92
C GLU A 21 4.90 0.61 2.03
N SER A 22 6.14 0.19 1.76
CA SER A 22 6.40 -1.03 0.99
C SER A 22 7.73 -1.68 1.38
N ASP A 23 7.75 -3.01 1.44
CA ASP A 23 8.97 -3.82 1.55
C ASP A 23 9.71 -4.01 0.22
N CYS A 24 9.18 -3.47 -0.88
CA CYS A 24 9.82 -3.52 -2.19
C CYS A 24 10.81 -2.37 -2.35
N LEU A 25 12.07 -2.57 -1.96
CA LEU A 25 13.12 -1.56 -2.06
C LEU A 25 13.25 -0.95 -3.47
N THR A 26 13.15 -1.77 -4.52
CA THR A 26 13.24 -1.32 -5.91
C THR A 26 12.13 -0.34 -6.27
N LEU A 27 10.91 -0.55 -5.75
CA LEU A 27 9.79 0.38 -5.94
C LEU A 27 10.08 1.72 -5.26
N ILE A 28 10.48 1.69 -3.99
CA ILE A 28 10.77 2.90 -3.21
C ILE A 28 11.91 3.72 -3.83
N GLN A 29 12.98 3.05 -4.27
CA GLN A 29 14.10 3.70 -4.98
C GLN A 29 13.64 4.40 -6.27
N LYS A 30 12.71 3.78 -7.00
CA LYS A 30 12.10 4.36 -8.20
C LYS A 30 11.22 5.56 -7.87
N LEU A 31 10.47 5.53 -6.78
CA LEU A 31 9.68 6.69 -6.33
C LEU A 31 10.56 7.89 -5.98
N HIS A 32 11.71 7.66 -5.32
CA HIS A 32 12.69 8.72 -5.05
C HIS A 32 13.37 9.25 -6.32
N ASN A 33 13.72 8.37 -7.27
CA ASN A 33 14.53 8.70 -8.44
C ASN A 33 13.79 8.43 -9.78
N PRO A 34 12.86 9.32 -10.20
CA PRO A 34 12.04 9.11 -11.39
C PRO A 34 12.82 9.19 -12.72
N ALA A 35 14.04 9.73 -12.71
CA ALA A 35 14.85 9.95 -13.92
C ALA A 35 15.38 8.66 -14.59
N ARG A 36 15.31 7.48 -13.94
CA ARG A 36 15.85 6.21 -14.44
C ARG A 36 14.76 5.14 -14.65
N GLN A 37 13.77 5.43 -15.49
CA GLN A 37 12.55 4.64 -15.55
C GLN A 37 12.06 4.38 -16.98
N GLN A 38 12.76 3.48 -17.70
CA GLN A 38 12.32 2.95 -18.99
C GLN A 38 11.66 1.55 -18.87
N ASP A 39 11.62 0.97 -17.67
CA ASP A 39 10.99 -0.33 -17.41
C ASP A 39 9.56 -0.18 -16.86
N GLU A 40 8.81 -1.29 -16.85
CA GLU A 40 7.42 -1.34 -16.38
C GLU A 40 7.27 -0.83 -14.94
N LEU A 41 8.21 -1.20 -14.05
CA LEU A 41 8.19 -0.76 -12.66
C LEU A 41 8.44 0.77 -12.54
N GLY A 42 9.17 1.35 -13.49
CA GLY A 42 9.36 2.78 -13.61
C GLY A 42 8.08 3.51 -14.05
N VAL A 43 7.34 2.95 -15.01
CA VAL A 43 6.00 3.47 -15.38
C VAL A 43 5.07 3.46 -14.18
N LEU A 44 5.04 2.35 -13.44
CA LEU A 44 4.27 2.21 -12.21
C LEU A 44 4.67 3.26 -11.16
N GLY A 45 5.97 3.47 -10.96
CA GLY A 45 6.49 4.46 -10.02
C GLY A 45 6.04 5.89 -10.34
N ARG A 46 6.01 6.28 -11.63
CA ARG A 46 5.48 7.61 -12.03
C ARG A 46 4.01 7.76 -11.72
N SER A 47 3.21 6.72 -11.99
CA SER A 47 1.77 6.73 -11.72
C SER A 47 1.49 6.91 -10.23
N ILE A 48 2.12 6.10 -9.38
CA ILE A 48 2.02 6.18 -7.92
C ILE A 48 2.42 7.56 -7.42
N ARG A 49 3.57 8.08 -7.89
CA ARG A 49 4.07 9.38 -7.47
C ARG A 49 3.10 10.50 -7.86
N ARG A 50 2.52 10.45 -9.07
CA ARG A 50 1.52 11.42 -9.50
C ARG A 50 0.29 11.39 -8.59
N LEU A 51 -0.26 10.21 -8.32
CA LEU A 51 -1.43 10.04 -7.45
C LEU A 51 -1.16 10.55 -6.02
N LEU A 52 0.00 10.22 -5.44
CA LEU A 52 0.40 10.72 -4.12
C LEU A 52 0.63 12.24 -4.10
N GLN A 53 1.05 12.84 -5.21
CA GLN A 53 1.21 14.30 -5.31
C GLN A 53 -0.10 15.04 -5.52
N GLU A 54 -1.11 14.38 -6.09
CA GLU A 54 -2.47 14.93 -6.23
C GLU A 54 -3.18 15.00 -4.88
N THR A 55 -2.79 14.16 -3.92
CA THR A 55 -3.22 14.24 -2.53
C THR A 55 -2.29 15.15 -1.74
N GLY A 56 -2.83 16.21 -1.13
CA GLY A 56 -2.06 17.36 -0.65
C GLY A 56 -0.76 17.04 0.12
N ARG A 57 -0.69 15.91 0.83
CA ARG A 57 0.54 15.38 1.43
C ARG A 57 0.73 13.90 1.10
N GLY A 58 1.68 13.60 0.21
CA GLY A 58 2.04 12.24 -0.17
C GLY A 58 3.49 11.91 0.19
N GLU A 59 3.69 10.91 1.05
CA GLU A 59 5.00 10.40 1.44
C GLU A 59 5.13 8.92 1.05
N TRP A 60 6.37 8.44 0.90
CA TRP A 60 6.64 7.02 0.67
C TRP A 60 7.90 6.60 1.42
N LYS A 61 7.89 5.38 1.98
CA LYS A 61 9.05 4.83 2.70
C LYS A 61 9.16 3.33 2.51
N HIS A 62 10.41 2.87 2.61
CA HIS A 62 10.71 1.45 2.69
C HIS A 62 10.52 0.96 4.12
N ILE A 63 9.86 -0.18 4.28
CA ILE A 63 9.70 -0.87 5.56
C ILE A 63 10.33 -2.26 5.50
N CYS A 64 10.64 -2.83 6.67
CA CYS A 64 11.06 -4.22 6.71
C CYS A 64 9.88 -5.16 6.39
N ARG A 65 10.19 -6.38 5.95
CA ARG A 65 9.16 -7.34 5.54
C ARG A 65 8.22 -7.69 6.69
N GLU A 66 8.74 -7.76 7.89
CA GLU A 66 7.99 -8.06 9.12
C GLU A 66 6.91 -7.01 9.39
N ALA A 67 7.19 -5.73 9.10
CA ALA A 67 6.19 -4.66 9.20
C ALA A 67 5.16 -4.69 8.05
N ASN A 68 5.45 -5.40 6.96
CA ASN A 68 4.55 -5.55 5.81
C ASN A 68 3.77 -6.89 5.83
N GLU A 69 3.80 -7.61 6.95
CA GLU A 69 3.29 -8.98 7.03
C GLU A 69 1.78 -9.05 6.76
N ALA A 70 1.00 -8.06 7.20
CA ALA A 70 -0.44 -7.99 6.90
C ALA A 70 -0.71 -7.93 5.37
N ALA A 71 0.06 -7.13 4.64
CA ALA A 71 -0.04 -7.07 3.18
C ALA A 71 0.44 -8.36 2.52
N HIS A 72 1.45 -9.04 3.08
CA HIS A 72 1.93 -10.33 2.60
C HIS A 72 0.86 -11.42 2.75
N VAL A 73 0.25 -11.54 3.94
CA VAL A 73 -0.84 -12.47 4.21
C VAL A 73 -2.04 -12.18 3.32
N MET A 74 -2.38 -10.90 3.12
CA MET A 74 -3.42 -10.50 2.17
C MET A 74 -3.04 -10.88 0.73
N ALA A 75 -1.79 -10.73 0.28
CA ALA A 75 -1.44 -11.18 -1.07
C ALA A 75 -1.58 -12.71 -1.23
N HIS A 76 -1.24 -13.48 -0.19
CA HIS A 76 -1.27 -14.94 -0.24
C HIS A 76 -2.70 -15.51 -0.22
N ALA A 77 -3.57 -14.98 0.64
CA ALA A 77 -4.96 -15.43 0.79
C ALA A 77 -5.82 -15.24 -0.48
N TYR A 78 -5.40 -14.34 -1.38
CA TYR A 78 -6.17 -13.91 -2.56
C TYR A 78 -5.67 -14.50 -3.88
N THR A 79 -4.64 -15.34 -3.84
CA THR A 79 -4.11 -16.01 -5.04
C THR A 79 -5.17 -16.85 -5.79
N GLY A 80 -6.32 -17.14 -5.17
CA GLY A 80 -7.47 -17.83 -5.79
C GLY A 80 -8.72 -16.99 -6.06
N TRP A 81 -8.68 -15.67 -5.88
CA TRP A 81 -9.88 -14.82 -6.00
C TRP A 81 -9.94 -14.17 -7.39
N ASN A 82 -11.09 -14.30 -8.07
CA ASN A 82 -11.31 -13.69 -9.39
C ASN A 82 -11.86 -12.25 -9.31
N GLU A 83 -12.12 -11.74 -8.11
CA GLU A 83 -12.76 -10.45 -7.87
C GLU A 83 -11.88 -9.54 -7.01
N ARG A 84 -11.97 -8.23 -7.27
CA ARG A 84 -11.35 -7.22 -6.41
C ARG A 84 -12.28 -6.95 -5.24
N VAL A 85 -11.80 -7.24 -4.03
CA VAL A 85 -12.57 -7.01 -2.80
C VAL A 85 -11.84 -5.99 -1.94
N VAL A 86 -12.62 -5.08 -1.35
CA VAL A 86 -12.13 -4.01 -0.48
C VAL A 86 -12.88 -4.13 0.85
N TRP A 87 -12.14 -4.25 1.95
CA TRP A 87 -12.71 -4.19 3.29
C TRP A 87 -12.62 -2.75 3.80
N VAL A 88 -13.77 -2.23 4.23
CA VAL A 88 -13.91 -0.94 4.90
C VAL A 88 -14.44 -1.23 6.30
N ASP A 89 -13.98 -0.47 7.29
CA ASP A 89 -14.33 -0.56 8.72
C ASP A 89 -13.88 -1.83 9.48
N ARG A 90 -13.92 -3.01 8.86
CA ARG A 90 -13.56 -4.28 9.51
C ARG A 90 -12.61 -5.11 8.65
N PRO A 91 -11.47 -5.55 9.19
CA PRO A 91 -10.56 -6.42 8.47
C PRO A 91 -11.15 -7.83 8.32
N PRO A 92 -10.73 -8.59 7.30
CA PRO A 92 -11.08 -9.99 7.18
C PRO A 92 -10.41 -10.83 8.29
N ASN A 93 -11.08 -11.90 8.72
CA ASN A 93 -10.67 -12.70 9.89
C ASN A 93 -9.25 -13.25 9.81
N PHE A 94 -8.76 -13.59 8.61
CA PHE A 94 -7.41 -14.15 8.43
C PHE A 94 -6.29 -13.11 8.65
N LEU A 95 -6.61 -11.81 8.79
CA LEU A 95 -5.63 -10.78 9.15
C LEU A 95 -5.61 -10.45 10.65
N LEU A 96 -6.54 -10.98 11.44
CA LEU A 96 -6.69 -10.57 12.84
C LEU A 96 -5.42 -10.88 13.66
N ASP A 97 -4.79 -12.03 13.43
CA ASP A 97 -3.57 -12.41 14.15
C ASP A 97 -2.42 -11.42 13.88
N GLN A 98 -2.22 -11.03 12.62
CA GLN A 98 -1.21 -10.04 12.23
C GLN A 98 -1.55 -8.64 12.78
N LEU A 99 -2.81 -8.22 12.72
CA LEU A 99 -3.22 -6.90 13.23
C LEU A 99 -3.11 -6.79 14.75
N LEU A 100 -3.33 -7.88 15.49
CA LEU A 100 -3.12 -7.93 16.93
C LEU A 100 -1.64 -7.82 17.30
N GLN A 101 -0.74 -8.37 16.48
CA GLN A 101 0.71 -8.24 16.66
C GLN A 101 1.21 -6.82 16.37
N ASP A 102 0.51 -6.09 15.50
CA ASP A 102 0.84 -4.72 15.10
C ASP A 102 0.44 -3.67 16.17
N ASN A 103 0.00 -4.11 17.36
CA ASN A 103 -0.41 -3.25 18.48
C ASN A 103 -1.43 -2.18 18.07
N VAL A 104 -2.30 -2.45 17.08
CA VAL A 104 -3.44 -1.60 16.75
C VAL A 104 -4.41 -1.68 17.94
N THR A 105 -4.17 -0.82 18.93
CA THR A 105 -5.15 -0.53 19.96
C THR A 105 -6.26 0.15 19.19
N THR A 106 -7.37 -0.55 18.99
CA THR A 106 -8.60 0.10 18.54
C THR A 106 -8.95 1.08 19.66
N SER A 107 -8.53 2.33 19.50
CA SER A 107 -9.04 3.46 20.27
C SER A 107 -10.52 3.58 19.88
N LEU A 108 -11.34 2.77 20.53
CA LEU A 108 -12.77 2.98 20.63
C LEU A 108 -12.92 4.11 21.65
N ASP A 109 -12.88 5.34 21.17
CA ASP A 109 -13.51 6.47 21.86
C ASP A 109 -15.04 6.40 21.68
#